data_AF-A0A6A6Q3G4-F1
#
_entry.id   AF-A0A6A6Q3G4-F1
#
_cell.length_a   1.000
_cell.length_b   1.000
_cell.length_c   1.000
_cell.angle_alpha   90.00
_cell.angle_beta   90.00
_cell.angle_gamma   90.00
#
_symmetry.space_group_name_H-M   'P 1'
#
loop_
_entity.id
_entity.type
_entity.pdbx_description
1 polymer ?
#
loop_
_entity_poly.entity_id
_entity_poly.type
_entity_poly.pdbx_seq_one_letter_code
_entity_poly.pdbx_strand_id
1 'polypeptide(L)'
;MSTNGDTARQCDQQQPQCARCLLGKRLCEYTQGQRIFVLNDAGSHKTIYKKKDGEVADRERRAKASGEKVQATNSEDQQTAALILSKQPSSSALHQQSLLAYALDDQLSRRHKAGYMQDLASSSAASNIMDSCLRPSFLAYYIAWLTRRESMDDPRLTAAGRELYICALQETHSALASRRTALSDSTLAACQALAAYEALECPGGTLQAWEWHQAALGRLVRLRGPAAHVDGPAWQVFTGFRLYSILQAFDSGHDTFLAKPEWTDIPFSVHPKRKLDELLDIFALGPQVSRMGSTLSTLPPDQVVPTAFSMVDKLLLIIKKLQEFEQRLERDSEVPLYQERSLPLNPHHASEQPGDAEFIFPPIFWFADLDTALLLTLFWAMSAMRLQDRPADHISSAA
;
A
#
# COMPACT_ATOMS: atom_id res chain seq x y z
N MET A 1 24.05 29.77 38.92
CA MET A 1 24.19 29.18 37.58
C MET A 1 23.50 27.83 37.56
N SER A 2 22.31 27.76 36.97
CA SER A 2 21.82 26.60 36.21
C SER A 2 20.52 27.04 35.52
N THR A 3 20.53 26.81 34.22
CA THR A 3 19.59 27.22 33.17
C THR A 3 18.32 26.37 33.20
N ASN A 4 17.13 27.00 33.20
CA ASN A 4 15.88 26.35 32.80
C ASN A 4 15.23 27.21 31.71
N GLY A 5 15.64 26.99 30.47
CA GLY A 5 15.28 27.77 29.29
C GLY A 5 14.44 27.02 28.26
N ASP A 6 13.74 25.94 28.61
CA ASP A 6 13.09 25.07 27.60
C ASP A 6 11.58 24.84 27.77
N THR A 7 10.89 25.51 28.71
CA THR A 7 9.40 25.48 28.77
C THR A 7 8.73 26.53 27.89
N ALA A 8 9.49 27.45 27.29
CA ALA A 8 8.96 28.64 26.62
C ALA A 8 8.74 28.47 25.10
N ARG A 9 8.34 27.29 24.60
CA ARG A 9 8.13 27.06 23.14
C ARG A 9 6.82 26.36 22.77
N GLN A 10 5.88 26.19 23.68
CA GLN A 10 4.60 25.52 23.38
C GLN A 10 3.50 26.54 23.02
N CYS A 11 2.60 26.15 22.13
CA CYS A 11 1.39 26.90 21.77
C CYS A 11 0.39 26.78 22.92
N ASP A 12 -0.21 27.89 23.33
CA ASP A 12 -1.18 27.98 24.44
C ASP A 12 -2.61 27.59 24.05
N GLN A 13 -2.82 27.15 22.81
CA GLN A 13 -4.07 26.58 22.31
C GLN A 13 -5.34 27.47 22.38
N GLN A 14 -5.20 28.75 22.76
CA GLN A 14 -6.33 29.70 22.81
C GLN A 14 -6.88 30.00 21.40
N GLN A 15 -8.21 29.95 21.27
CA GLN A 15 -8.94 30.34 20.07
C GLN A 15 -9.52 31.76 20.23
N PRO A 16 -9.62 32.57 19.15
CA PRO A 16 -9.32 32.24 17.74
C PRO A 16 -7.82 32.38 17.36
N GLN A 17 -6.99 32.92 18.24
CA GLN A 17 -5.54 33.07 18.04
C GLN A 17 -4.80 32.79 19.34
N CYS A 18 -3.71 32.02 19.27
CA CYS A 18 -2.88 31.75 20.43
C CYS A 18 -2.09 33.01 20.82
N ALA A 19 -1.83 33.22 22.10
CA ALA A 19 -1.17 34.43 22.62
C ALA A 19 0.17 34.68 21.92
N ARG A 20 0.85 33.62 21.47
CA ARG A 20 2.14 33.72 20.78
C ARG A 20 2.04 34.16 19.33
N CYS A 21 1.02 33.71 18.60
CA CYS A 21 0.76 34.21 17.25
C CYS A 21 0.35 35.68 17.31
N LEU A 22 -0.44 36.04 18.34
CA LEU A 22 -0.85 37.42 18.62
C LEU A 22 0.36 38.33 18.93
N LEU A 23 1.24 37.89 19.85
CA LEU A 23 2.49 38.59 20.19
C LEU A 23 3.47 38.64 19.03
N GLY A 24 3.55 37.56 18.25
CA GLY A 24 4.43 37.43 17.10
C GLY A 24 3.90 38.08 15.83
N LYS A 25 2.72 38.72 15.86
CA LYS A 25 2.02 39.29 14.69
C LYS A 25 1.94 38.32 13.50
N ARG A 26 1.77 37.03 13.79
CA ARG A 26 1.63 35.96 12.78
C ARG A 26 0.19 35.49 12.73
N LEU A 27 -0.27 35.10 11.54
CA LEU A 27 -1.58 34.48 11.39
C LEU A 27 -1.57 33.13 12.13
N CYS A 28 -2.57 32.88 12.96
CA CYS A 28 -2.71 31.62 13.67
C CYS A 28 -3.50 30.65 12.78
N GLU A 29 -2.84 29.60 12.28
CA GLU A 29 -3.42 28.61 11.36
C GLU A 29 -4.29 27.58 12.09
N TYR A 30 -5.24 28.02 12.91
CA TYR A 30 -6.22 27.15 13.61
C TYR A 30 -7.23 26.45 12.69
N THR A 31 -6.95 26.36 11.40
CA THR A 31 -7.90 25.96 10.36
C THR A 31 -8.58 24.63 10.70
N GLN A 32 -9.81 24.72 11.22
CA GLN A 32 -10.71 23.58 11.31
C GLN A 32 -10.89 23.04 9.89
N GLY A 33 -10.49 21.79 9.66
CA GLY A 33 -10.89 21.03 8.48
C GLY A 33 -9.88 20.95 7.33
N GLN A 34 -8.66 21.50 7.42
CA GLN A 34 -7.61 21.16 6.44
C GLN A 34 -6.86 19.90 6.86
N ARG A 35 -7.09 18.81 6.11
CA ARG A 35 -6.35 17.56 6.26
C ARG A 35 -4.96 17.73 5.66
N ILE A 36 -3.95 17.79 6.50
CA ILE A 36 -2.54 17.82 6.08
C ILE A 36 -1.92 16.42 6.26
N PHE A 37 -1.28 15.90 5.21
CA PHE A 37 -0.45 14.71 5.34
C PHE A 37 0.89 15.12 5.94
N VAL A 38 1.08 14.81 7.22
CA VAL A 38 2.38 14.99 7.87
C VAL A 38 3.25 13.81 7.48
N LEU A 39 4.25 14.08 6.64
CA LEU A 39 5.38 13.16 6.47
C LEU A 39 6.07 13.06 7.83
N ASN A 40 5.93 11.90 8.46
CA ASN A 40 6.58 11.65 9.74
C ASN A 40 8.05 11.29 9.45
N ASP A 41 8.90 12.32 9.30
CA ASP A 41 10.34 12.17 9.10
C ASP A 41 11.01 11.45 10.28
N ALA A 42 10.34 11.42 11.45
CA ALA A 42 10.76 10.67 12.63
C ALA A 42 10.44 9.16 12.56
N GLY A 43 9.81 8.69 11.48
CA GLY A 43 9.51 7.29 11.19
C GLY A 43 9.94 6.80 9.81
N SER A 44 10.32 7.71 8.89
CA SER A 44 10.93 7.31 7.62
C SER A 44 12.33 6.74 7.88
N HIS A 45 12.50 5.44 7.55
CA HIS A 45 13.69 4.61 7.78
C HIS A 45 13.86 3.97 9.17
N LYS A 46 12.79 3.33 9.68
CA LYS A 46 12.93 2.00 10.32
C LYS A 46 12.05 0.94 9.64
N THR A 47 11.86 1.03 8.33
CA THR A 47 11.86 -0.19 7.51
C THR A 47 13.16 -0.93 7.80
N ILE A 48 13.06 -2.26 7.87
CA ILE A 48 14.07 -3.24 8.25
C ILE A 48 15.42 -2.99 7.55
N TYR A 49 16.19 -2.03 8.05
CA TYR A 49 17.59 -1.79 7.72
C TYR A 49 18.33 -1.89 9.05
N LYS A 50 18.54 -3.12 9.51
CA LYS A 50 19.61 -3.37 10.45
C LYS A 50 20.92 -3.20 9.68
N LYS A 51 21.47 -1.98 9.71
CA LYS A 51 22.91 -1.80 9.59
C LYS A 51 23.51 -2.72 10.67
N LYS A 52 24.30 -3.71 10.23
CA LYS A 52 25.15 -4.48 11.14
C LYS A 52 26.01 -3.47 11.87
N ASP A 53 25.80 -3.34 13.18
CA ASP A 53 26.84 -3.23 14.19
C ASP A 53 26.23 -3.68 15.53
N GLY A 54 27.01 -4.42 16.30
CA GLY A 54 26.54 -5.26 17.39
C GLY A 54 25.96 -4.49 18.57
N GLU A 55 24.92 -5.06 19.16
CA GLU A 55 24.78 -5.26 20.62
C GLU A 55 23.47 -6.04 20.88
N VAL A 56 23.65 -7.31 21.24
CA VAL A 56 22.59 -8.22 21.69
C VAL A 56 22.52 -8.06 23.20
N ALA A 57 21.57 -7.27 23.71
CA ALA A 57 21.23 -7.31 25.14
C ALA A 57 19.86 -6.72 25.51
N ASP A 58 19.28 -5.79 24.73
CA ASP A 58 18.19 -4.94 25.28
C ASP A 58 16.76 -5.30 24.86
N ARG A 59 16.55 -6.40 24.12
CA ARG A 59 15.22 -6.81 23.62
C ARG A 59 14.37 -7.60 24.61
N GLU A 60 14.94 -8.17 25.66
CA GLU A 60 14.19 -9.05 26.58
C GLU A 60 13.43 -8.30 27.69
N ARG A 61 13.72 -7.01 27.92
CA ARG A 61 13.15 -6.30 29.08
C ARG A 61 11.82 -5.58 28.82
N ARG A 62 11.46 -5.30 27.56
CA ARG A 62 10.26 -4.51 27.21
C ARG A 62 9.01 -5.34 26.88
N ALA A 63 9.15 -6.65 26.68
CA ALA A 63 8.04 -7.55 26.34
C ALA A 63 7.19 -8.00 27.55
N LYS A 64 7.53 -7.58 28.79
CA LYS A 64 6.83 -8.02 30.01
C LYS A 64 5.83 -7.02 30.62
N ALA A 65 5.56 -5.87 29.99
CA ALA A 65 4.81 -4.79 30.63
C ALA A 65 3.42 -4.47 30.03
N SER A 66 2.89 -5.27 29.09
CA SER A 66 1.52 -5.09 28.58
C SER A 66 0.90 -6.46 28.35
N GLY A 67 0.28 -6.99 29.40
CA GLY A 67 -0.49 -8.22 29.36
C GLY A 67 -1.96 -7.90 29.17
N GLU A 68 -2.40 -7.72 27.92
CA GLU A 68 -3.80 -7.95 27.54
C GLU A 68 -3.83 -9.12 26.56
N LYS A 69 -4.37 -10.24 27.02
CA LYS A 69 -4.60 -11.44 26.22
C LYS A 69 -5.66 -11.12 25.17
N VAL A 70 -5.22 -10.81 23.95
CA VAL A 70 -6.07 -10.99 22.77
C VAL A 70 -6.34 -12.49 22.65
N GLN A 71 -7.61 -12.89 22.81
CA GLN A 71 -8.03 -14.27 22.67
C GLN A 71 -7.67 -14.77 21.26
N ALA A 72 -6.75 -15.72 21.22
CA ALA A 72 -6.32 -16.41 20.02
C ALA A 72 -7.51 -17.12 19.37
N THR A 73 -7.76 -16.82 18.10
CA THR A 73 -8.66 -17.60 17.26
C THR A 73 -8.04 -18.96 16.95
N ASN A 74 -8.79 -20.02 17.28
CA ASN A 74 -8.71 -21.44 16.89
C ASN A 74 -7.35 -22.15 16.96
N SER A 75 -7.14 -22.83 18.10
CA SER A 75 -6.02 -23.74 18.38
C SER A 75 -5.92 -24.95 17.43
N GLU A 76 -6.99 -25.33 16.74
CA GLU A 76 -7.01 -26.52 15.87
C GLU A 76 -6.40 -26.26 14.48
N ASP A 77 -6.57 -25.04 13.94
CA ASP A 77 -5.98 -24.64 12.66
C ASP A 77 -4.46 -24.50 12.78
N GLN A 78 -3.98 -23.97 13.91
CA GLN A 78 -2.54 -23.85 14.23
C GLN A 78 -1.88 -25.22 14.39
N GLN A 79 -2.58 -26.20 14.98
CA GLN A 79 -2.08 -27.56 15.14
C GLN A 79 -2.04 -28.30 13.79
N THR A 80 -3.03 -28.08 12.92
CA THR A 80 -3.08 -28.71 11.60
C THR A 80 -2.02 -28.14 10.65
N ALA A 81 -1.82 -26.81 10.67
CA ALA A 81 -0.69 -26.15 10.00
C ALA A 81 0.64 -26.73 10.49
N ALA A 82 0.84 -26.78 11.80
CA ALA A 82 2.06 -27.32 12.40
C ALA A 82 2.27 -28.81 12.06
N LEU A 83 1.21 -29.62 11.94
CA LEU A 83 1.30 -31.03 11.54
C LEU A 83 1.67 -31.23 10.07
N ILE A 84 1.14 -30.42 9.16
CA ILE A 84 1.50 -30.44 7.73
C ILE A 84 2.94 -29.95 7.53
N LEU A 85 3.35 -28.95 8.31
CA LEU A 85 4.66 -28.28 8.28
C LEU A 85 5.75 -29.00 9.10
N SER A 86 5.38 -29.87 10.05
CA SER A 86 6.31 -30.64 10.90
C SER A 86 6.96 -31.82 10.17
N LYS A 87 6.35 -32.30 9.09
CA LYS A 87 7.00 -33.23 8.16
C LYS A 87 7.94 -32.39 7.32
N GLN A 88 9.25 -32.68 7.40
CA GLN A 88 10.31 -32.06 6.60
C GLN A 88 9.76 -31.60 5.25
N PRO A 89 9.75 -30.28 4.95
CA PRO A 89 9.27 -29.79 3.68
C PRO A 89 10.19 -30.28 2.57
N SER A 90 9.94 -31.51 2.12
CA SER A 90 10.64 -32.09 0.99
C SER A 90 10.12 -31.40 -0.27
N SER A 91 11.00 -31.17 -1.24
CA SER A 91 10.66 -30.76 -2.61
C SER A 91 9.80 -31.78 -3.38
N SER A 92 9.28 -32.82 -2.72
CA SER A 92 8.44 -33.83 -3.35
C SER A 92 7.09 -33.23 -3.79
N ALA A 93 6.66 -33.59 -5.00
CA ALA A 93 5.42 -33.12 -5.59
C ALA A 93 4.18 -33.38 -4.71
N LEU A 94 4.19 -34.48 -3.94
CA LEU A 94 3.11 -34.81 -3.00
C LEU A 94 3.03 -33.83 -1.82
N HIS A 95 4.17 -33.40 -1.28
CA HIS A 95 4.20 -32.42 -0.18
C HIS A 95 3.73 -31.04 -0.66
N GLN A 96 4.17 -30.61 -1.84
CA GLN A 96 3.67 -29.38 -2.47
C GLN A 96 2.16 -29.41 -2.72
N GLN A 97 1.61 -30.56 -3.14
CA GLN A 97 0.18 -30.73 -3.37
C GLN A 97 -0.64 -30.61 -2.07
N SER A 98 -0.17 -31.20 -0.98
CA SER A 98 -0.84 -31.11 0.33
C SER A 98 -0.78 -29.69 0.90
N LEU A 99 0.38 -29.03 0.80
CA LEU A 99 0.54 -27.65 1.23
C LEU A 99 -0.33 -26.70 0.41
N LEU A 100 -0.45 -26.95 -0.89
CA LEU A 100 -1.33 -26.20 -1.78
C LEU A 100 -2.79 -26.33 -1.37
N ALA A 101 -3.25 -27.56 -1.10
CA ALA A 101 -4.63 -27.80 -0.65
C ALA A 101 -4.93 -27.04 0.66
N TYR A 102 -4.01 -27.08 1.62
CA TYR A 102 -4.12 -26.32 2.86
C TYR A 102 -4.14 -24.81 2.62
N ALA A 103 -3.25 -24.30 1.77
CA ALA A 103 -3.21 -22.89 1.43
C ALA A 103 -4.52 -22.41 0.81
N LEU A 104 -5.11 -23.18 -0.09
CA LEU A 104 -6.39 -22.85 -0.72
C LEU A 104 -7.54 -22.80 0.31
N ASP A 105 -7.59 -23.76 1.22
CA ASP A 105 -8.61 -23.83 2.27
C ASP A 105 -8.50 -22.68 3.29
N ASP A 106 -7.29 -22.35 3.72
CA ASP A 106 -7.00 -21.23 4.62
C ASP A 106 -7.37 -19.88 3.98
N GLN A 107 -7.13 -19.71 2.67
CA GLN A 107 -7.48 -18.47 1.95
C GLN A 107 -9.00 -18.33 1.78
N LEU A 108 -9.71 -19.41 1.42
CA LEU A 108 -11.17 -19.38 1.29
C LEU A 108 -11.85 -19.02 2.61
N SER A 109 -11.34 -19.56 3.71
CA SER A 109 -11.85 -19.29 5.07
C SER A 109 -11.59 -17.85 5.55
N ARG A 110 -10.61 -17.15 4.96
CA ARG A 110 -10.13 -15.84 5.44
C ARG A 110 -10.32 -14.68 4.46
N ARG A 111 -11.05 -14.88 3.36
CA ARG A 111 -11.27 -13.90 2.28
C ARG A 111 -11.74 -12.51 2.76
N HIS A 112 -12.46 -12.43 3.88
CA HIS A 112 -13.00 -11.19 4.42
C HIS A 112 -12.01 -10.39 5.30
N LYS A 113 -10.80 -10.92 5.55
CA LYS A 113 -9.76 -10.28 6.40
C LYS A 113 -8.47 -9.97 5.63
N ALA A 114 -8.41 -10.32 4.35
CA ALA A 114 -7.25 -10.10 3.50
C ALA A 114 -7.21 -8.65 3.02
N GLY A 115 -6.09 -7.96 3.19
CA GLY A 115 -5.90 -6.64 2.56
C GLY A 115 -5.68 -6.75 1.06
N TYR A 116 -5.80 -5.63 0.35
CA TYR A 116 -5.62 -5.52 -1.11
C TYR A 116 -4.39 -6.26 -1.68
N MET A 117 -3.26 -6.31 -0.95
CA MET A 117 -2.06 -7.05 -1.36
C MET A 117 -2.16 -8.58 -1.19
N GLN A 118 -2.98 -9.06 -0.26
CA GLN A 118 -3.16 -10.47 0.04
C GLN A 118 -4.18 -11.12 -0.92
N ASP A 119 -5.21 -10.38 -1.33
CA ASP A 119 -6.14 -10.81 -2.39
C ASP A 119 -5.44 -11.04 -3.73
N LEU A 120 -4.35 -10.33 -3.97
CA LEU A 120 -3.62 -10.30 -5.24
C LEU A 120 -2.82 -11.57 -5.54
N ALA A 121 -2.38 -12.30 -4.51
CA ALA A 121 -1.66 -13.57 -4.66
C ALA A 121 -2.57 -14.80 -4.44
N SER A 122 -3.66 -14.62 -3.69
CA SER A 122 -4.52 -15.73 -3.23
C SER A 122 -5.55 -16.16 -4.26
N SER A 123 -5.95 -15.26 -5.16
CA SER A 123 -7.03 -15.49 -6.11
C SER A 123 -6.58 -16.20 -7.40
N SER A 124 -5.29 -16.09 -7.76
CA SER A 124 -4.68 -16.84 -8.86
C SER A 124 -4.55 -18.35 -8.62
N ALA A 125 -4.76 -18.80 -7.38
CA ALA A 125 -4.61 -20.20 -6.99
C ALA A 125 -5.89 -21.04 -7.23
N ALA A 126 -7.02 -20.40 -7.55
CA ALA A 126 -8.32 -21.07 -7.73
C ALA A 126 -8.53 -21.76 -9.09
N SER A 127 -7.52 -21.76 -9.98
CA SER A 127 -7.60 -22.46 -11.27
C SER A 127 -6.93 -23.83 -11.15
N ASN A 128 -7.62 -24.89 -11.61
CA ASN A 128 -7.15 -26.29 -11.70
C ASN A 128 -5.89 -26.51 -12.59
N ILE A 129 -5.20 -25.44 -12.97
CA ILE A 129 -4.02 -25.42 -13.83
C ILE A 129 -2.95 -24.61 -13.12
N MET A 130 -2.36 -25.17 -12.06
CA MET A 130 -1.06 -24.71 -11.63
C MET A 130 -0.02 -25.37 -12.54
N ASP A 131 0.38 -24.66 -13.60
CA ASP A 131 1.56 -24.99 -14.42
C ASP A 131 2.83 -25.00 -13.56
N SER A 132 3.93 -25.50 -14.12
CA SER A 132 5.19 -25.69 -13.39
C SER A 132 5.55 -24.45 -12.57
N CYS A 133 5.65 -23.26 -13.18
CA CYS A 133 6.17 -22.07 -12.50
C CYS A 133 5.24 -21.43 -11.45
N LEU A 134 3.91 -21.56 -11.57
CA LEU A 134 2.98 -20.89 -10.64
C LEU A 134 2.99 -21.56 -9.27
N ARG A 135 3.03 -22.90 -9.24
CA ARG A 135 2.96 -23.67 -7.99
C ARG A 135 4.09 -23.32 -7.01
N PRO A 136 5.39 -23.40 -7.36
CA PRO A 136 6.46 -23.06 -6.44
C PRO A 136 6.45 -21.56 -6.09
N SER A 137 6.08 -20.66 -7.02
CA SER A 137 5.96 -19.22 -6.72
C SER A 137 4.91 -18.96 -5.63
N PHE A 138 3.72 -19.54 -5.80
CA PHE A 138 2.62 -19.37 -4.85
C PHE A 138 2.95 -19.99 -3.49
N LEU A 139 3.51 -21.21 -3.48
CA LEU A 139 3.90 -21.88 -2.24
C LEU A 139 5.02 -21.15 -1.51
N ALA A 140 6.02 -20.63 -2.22
CA ALA A 140 7.07 -19.81 -1.64
C ALA A 140 6.46 -18.58 -0.93
N TYR A 141 5.62 -17.82 -1.65
CA TYR A 141 4.89 -16.69 -1.09
C TYR A 141 4.07 -17.08 0.14
N TYR A 142 3.30 -18.16 0.05
CA TYR A 142 2.39 -18.57 1.12
C TYR A 142 3.16 -18.97 2.39
N ILE A 143 4.27 -19.72 2.26
CA ILE A 143 5.13 -20.06 3.39
C ILE A 143 5.72 -18.79 4.02
N ALA A 144 6.27 -17.88 3.21
CA ALA A 144 6.79 -16.59 3.72
C ALA A 144 5.72 -15.79 4.47
N TRP A 145 4.51 -15.75 3.92
CA TRP A 145 3.40 -15.07 4.56
C TRP A 145 3.02 -15.73 5.90
N LEU A 146 2.97 -17.07 5.96
CA LEU A 146 2.68 -17.82 7.19
C LEU A 146 3.74 -17.56 8.27
N THR A 147 5.03 -17.66 7.94
CA THR A 147 6.12 -17.47 8.91
C THR A 147 6.12 -16.05 9.47
N ARG A 148 5.88 -15.04 8.62
CA ARG A 148 5.85 -13.63 9.03
C ARG A 148 4.61 -13.26 9.84
N ARG A 149 3.43 -13.74 9.46
CA ARG A 149 2.17 -13.36 10.13
C ARG A 149 2.00 -14.05 11.49
N GLU A 150 2.26 -15.35 11.56
CA GLU A 150 2.05 -16.12 12.80
C GLU A 150 3.22 -15.98 13.78
N SER A 151 4.21 -15.12 13.47
CA SER A 151 5.50 -15.05 14.18
C SER A 151 6.14 -16.43 14.35
N MET A 152 5.88 -17.34 13.40
CA MET A 152 6.44 -18.67 13.36
C MET A 152 7.86 -18.57 12.80
N ASP A 153 8.81 -18.32 13.70
CA ASP A 153 10.24 -18.30 13.39
C ASP A 153 10.78 -19.75 13.39
N ASP A 154 10.29 -20.59 12.46
CA ASP A 154 10.87 -21.92 12.21
C ASP A 154 11.87 -21.82 11.03
N PRO A 155 13.19 -21.95 11.29
CA PRO A 155 14.21 -21.85 10.24
C PRO A 155 14.01 -22.85 9.10
N ARG A 156 13.34 -23.99 9.34
CA ARG A 156 13.07 -24.99 8.30
C ARG A 156 12.04 -24.51 7.29
N LEU A 157 11.03 -23.77 7.76
CA LEU A 157 10.01 -23.18 6.89
C LEU A 157 10.58 -22.05 6.06
N THR A 158 11.40 -21.20 6.67
CA THR A 158 12.13 -20.16 5.94
C THR A 158 13.07 -20.76 4.89
N ALA A 159 13.78 -21.85 5.21
CA ALA A 159 14.62 -22.56 4.25
C ALA A 159 13.81 -23.16 3.09
N ALA A 160 12.68 -23.81 3.39
CA ALA A 160 11.81 -24.40 2.38
C ALA A 160 11.15 -23.35 1.47
N GLY A 161 10.68 -22.25 2.04
CA GLY A 161 10.17 -21.11 1.28
C GLY A 161 11.22 -20.56 0.32
N ARG A 162 12.49 -20.47 0.77
CA ARG A 162 13.61 -20.05 -0.07
C ARG A 162 13.94 -21.05 -1.18
N GLU A 163 13.90 -22.35 -0.91
CA GLU A 163 14.12 -23.37 -1.95
C GLU A 163 13.04 -23.32 -3.03
N LEU A 164 11.77 -23.19 -2.62
CA LEU A 164 10.65 -23.00 -3.54
C LEU A 164 10.79 -21.70 -4.33
N TYR A 165 11.24 -20.62 -3.70
CA TYR A 165 11.51 -19.35 -4.37
C TYR A 165 12.59 -19.48 -5.47
N ILE A 166 13.69 -20.18 -5.19
CA ILE A 166 14.76 -20.42 -6.18
C ILE A 166 14.23 -21.28 -7.34
N CYS A 167 13.47 -22.34 -7.04
CA CYS A 167 12.83 -23.18 -8.05
C CYS A 167 11.88 -22.35 -8.94
N ALA A 168 11.04 -21.54 -8.30
CA ALA A 168 10.09 -20.65 -8.97
C ALA A 168 10.77 -19.66 -9.93
N LEU A 169 11.92 -19.09 -9.55
CA LEU A 169 12.72 -18.23 -10.43
C LEU A 169 13.22 -18.98 -11.66
N GLN A 170 13.75 -20.19 -11.50
CA GLN A 170 14.26 -21.01 -12.61
C GLN A 170 13.14 -21.42 -13.58
N GLU A 171 11.99 -21.82 -13.06
CA GLU A 171 10.84 -22.22 -13.87
C GLU A 171 10.17 -21.03 -14.55
N THR A 172 10.05 -19.88 -13.85
CA THR A 172 9.53 -18.65 -14.45
C THR A 172 10.47 -18.17 -15.57
N HIS A 173 11.79 -18.20 -15.35
CA HIS A 173 12.77 -17.88 -16.39
C HIS A 173 12.61 -18.79 -17.62
N SER A 174 12.41 -20.10 -17.40
CA SER A 174 12.17 -21.05 -18.48
C SER A 174 10.85 -20.78 -19.22
N ALA A 175 9.78 -20.45 -18.48
CA ALA A 175 8.49 -20.07 -19.06
C ALA A 175 8.58 -18.80 -19.90
N LEU A 176 9.46 -17.85 -19.56
CA LEU A 176 9.67 -16.63 -20.33
C LEU A 176 10.40 -16.86 -21.66
N ALA A 177 11.03 -18.03 -21.87
CA ALA A 177 11.79 -18.33 -23.09
C ALA A 177 10.93 -18.47 -24.36
N SER A 178 9.63 -18.79 -24.21
CA SER A 178 8.70 -18.89 -25.35
C SER A 178 7.59 -17.86 -25.21
N ARG A 179 7.24 -17.18 -26.31
CA ARG A 179 6.19 -16.14 -26.28
C ARG A 179 4.85 -16.66 -25.76
N ARG A 180 4.49 -17.90 -26.12
CA ARG A 180 3.22 -18.53 -25.70
C ARG A 180 3.17 -18.72 -24.18
N THR A 181 4.22 -19.27 -23.59
CA THR A 181 4.27 -19.52 -22.14
C THR A 181 4.50 -18.23 -21.37
N ALA A 182 5.33 -17.32 -21.90
CA ALA A 182 5.60 -16.01 -21.29
C ALA A 182 4.32 -15.20 -21.09
N LEU A 183 3.43 -15.22 -22.08
CA LEU A 183 2.16 -14.49 -22.07
C LEU A 183 1.01 -15.32 -21.47
N SER A 184 1.29 -16.39 -20.72
CA SER A 184 0.27 -17.19 -20.04
C SER A 184 -0.18 -16.56 -18.71
N ASP A 185 -1.38 -16.89 -18.25
CA ASP A 185 -1.91 -16.41 -16.96
C ASP A 185 -1.08 -16.96 -15.80
N SER A 186 -0.64 -18.21 -15.92
CA SER A 186 0.25 -18.88 -14.96
C SER A 186 1.55 -18.11 -14.76
N THR A 187 2.19 -17.66 -15.84
CA THR A 187 3.44 -16.89 -15.76
C THR A 187 3.22 -15.49 -15.20
N LEU A 188 2.11 -14.84 -15.55
CA LEU A 188 1.73 -13.55 -14.96
C LEU A 188 1.50 -13.66 -13.45
N ALA A 189 0.73 -14.66 -13.02
CA ALA A 189 0.47 -14.92 -11.60
C ALA A 189 1.74 -15.35 -10.84
N ALA A 190 2.63 -16.13 -11.48
CA ALA A 190 3.91 -16.53 -10.91
C ALA A 190 4.78 -15.29 -10.62
N CYS A 191 4.88 -14.36 -11.57
CA CYS A 191 5.59 -13.10 -11.38
C CYS A 191 5.00 -12.26 -10.23
N GLN A 192 3.67 -12.25 -10.07
CA GLN A 192 3.00 -11.54 -8.99
C GLN A 192 3.30 -12.18 -7.62
N ALA A 193 3.26 -13.50 -7.53
CA ALA A 193 3.62 -14.23 -6.31
C ALA A 193 5.09 -14.04 -5.93
N LEU A 194 6.00 -14.04 -6.90
CA LEU A 194 7.43 -13.73 -6.66
C LEU A 194 7.64 -12.30 -6.15
N ALA A 195 6.92 -11.32 -6.72
CA ALA A 195 6.94 -9.95 -6.20
C ALA A 195 6.45 -9.91 -4.75
N ALA A 196 5.35 -10.60 -4.43
CA ALA A 196 4.82 -10.65 -3.07
C ALA A 196 5.80 -11.33 -2.10
N TYR A 197 6.51 -12.38 -2.52
CA TYR A 197 7.56 -13.00 -1.73
C TYR A 197 8.70 -12.02 -1.42
N GLU A 198 9.19 -11.29 -2.42
CA GLU A 198 10.25 -10.29 -2.24
C GLU A 198 9.84 -9.16 -1.28
N ALA A 199 8.58 -8.74 -1.32
CA ALA A 199 8.05 -7.74 -0.38
C ALA A 199 8.03 -8.22 1.08
N LEU A 200 7.79 -9.52 1.30
CA LEU A 200 7.67 -10.11 2.64
C LEU A 200 9.03 -10.51 3.22
N GLU A 201 9.84 -11.21 2.45
CA GLU A 201 11.12 -11.78 2.92
C GLU A 201 12.29 -10.83 2.74
N CYS A 202 12.24 -9.96 1.73
CA CYS A 202 13.33 -9.06 1.36
C CYS A 202 14.71 -9.78 1.40
N PRO A 203 14.88 -10.93 0.71
CA PRO A 203 16.10 -11.72 0.77
C PRO A 203 17.35 -10.93 0.35
N GLY A 204 17.20 -9.95 -0.55
CA GLY A 204 18.27 -9.05 -0.99
C GLY A 204 18.57 -7.90 -0.01
N GLY A 205 17.82 -7.76 1.09
CA GLY A 205 17.99 -6.68 2.07
C GLY A 205 17.65 -5.28 1.56
N THR A 206 17.04 -5.17 0.38
CA THR A 206 16.60 -3.92 -0.25
C THR A 206 15.26 -4.13 -0.99
N LEU A 207 14.51 -3.05 -1.20
CA LEU A 207 13.25 -3.07 -1.96
C LEU A 207 13.45 -3.24 -3.48
N GLN A 208 14.69 -3.21 -3.95
CA GLN A 208 15.02 -3.17 -5.38
C GLN A 208 14.53 -4.42 -6.15
N ALA A 209 14.64 -5.61 -5.54
CA ALA A 209 14.16 -6.84 -6.18
C ALA A 209 12.64 -6.80 -6.41
N TRP A 210 11.89 -6.33 -5.42
CA TRP A 210 10.45 -6.12 -5.53
C TRP A 210 10.11 -5.10 -6.63
N GLU A 211 10.82 -3.95 -6.69
CA GLU A 211 10.63 -2.94 -7.73
C GLU A 211 10.87 -3.50 -9.14
N TRP A 212 11.91 -4.33 -9.32
CA TRP A 212 12.18 -5.01 -10.59
C TRP A 212 11.07 -5.97 -10.98
N HIS A 213 10.55 -6.76 -10.04
CA HIS A 213 9.40 -7.63 -10.31
C HIS A 213 8.15 -6.84 -10.68
N GLN A 214 7.87 -5.71 -10.01
CA GLN A 214 6.76 -4.82 -10.37
C GLN A 214 6.93 -4.22 -11.77
N ALA A 215 8.13 -3.75 -12.11
CA ALA A 215 8.41 -3.24 -13.45
C ALA A 215 8.26 -4.32 -14.54
N ALA A 216 8.71 -5.55 -14.25
CA ALA A 216 8.56 -6.69 -15.14
C ALA A 216 7.08 -7.06 -15.33
N LEU A 217 6.28 -7.07 -14.27
CA LEU A 217 4.84 -7.27 -14.32
C LEU A 217 4.15 -6.22 -15.20
N GLY A 218 4.48 -4.93 -15.02
CA GLY A 218 3.93 -3.87 -15.86
C GLY A 218 4.25 -4.04 -17.34
N ARG A 219 5.46 -4.52 -17.66
CA ARG A 219 5.84 -4.82 -19.05
C ARG A 219 5.05 -6.01 -19.60
N LEU A 220 4.84 -7.05 -18.79
CA LEU A 220 4.08 -8.23 -19.19
C LEU A 220 2.60 -7.92 -19.41
N VAL A 221 1.99 -7.16 -18.50
CA VAL A 221 0.61 -6.65 -18.64
C VAL A 221 0.46 -5.89 -19.95
N ARG A 222 1.34 -4.92 -20.22
CA ARG A 222 1.32 -4.15 -21.49
C ARG A 222 1.45 -5.05 -22.72
N LEU A 223 2.34 -6.05 -22.70
CA LEU A 223 2.56 -6.97 -23.82
C LEU A 223 1.36 -7.88 -24.10
N ARG A 224 0.64 -8.29 -23.05
CA ARG A 224 -0.57 -9.10 -23.15
C ARG A 224 -1.76 -8.31 -23.70
N GLY A 225 -1.80 -7.00 -23.42
CA GLY A 225 -2.87 -6.10 -23.85
C GLY A 225 -4.13 -6.23 -23.00
N PRO A 226 -5.04 -5.24 -23.03
CA PRO A 226 -6.13 -5.12 -22.07
C PRO A 226 -7.16 -6.26 -22.16
N ALA A 227 -7.40 -6.78 -23.37
CA ALA A 227 -8.33 -7.90 -23.59
C ALA A 227 -7.89 -9.21 -22.91
N ALA A 228 -6.61 -9.34 -22.57
CA ALA A 228 -6.09 -10.51 -21.87
C ALA A 228 -6.30 -10.46 -20.35
N HIS A 229 -6.98 -9.41 -19.84
CA HIS A 229 -7.19 -9.16 -18.42
C HIS A 229 -8.67 -8.92 -18.10
N VAL A 230 -9.60 -9.55 -18.83
CA VAL A 230 -11.05 -9.35 -18.64
C VAL A 230 -11.65 -10.27 -17.57
N ASP A 231 -11.01 -11.40 -17.28
CA ASP A 231 -11.48 -12.39 -16.31
C ASP A 231 -10.31 -13.21 -15.73
N GLY A 232 -10.61 -14.08 -14.77
CA GLY A 232 -9.70 -15.09 -14.24
C GLY A 232 -8.50 -14.51 -13.47
N PRO A 233 -7.43 -15.30 -13.33
CA PRO A 233 -6.20 -14.87 -12.66
C PRO A 233 -5.59 -13.61 -13.27
N ALA A 234 -5.69 -13.44 -14.58
CA ALA A 234 -5.14 -12.27 -15.25
C ALA A 234 -5.85 -10.96 -14.89
N TRP A 235 -7.18 -10.99 -14.71
CA TRP A 235 -7.94 -9.83 -14.21
C TRP A 235 -7.62 -9.51 -12.75
N GLN A 236 -7.45 -10.53 -11.92
CA GLN A 236 -7.10 -10.36 -10.50
C GLN A 236 -5.70 -9.73 -10.35
N VAL A 237 -4.71 -10.25 -11.07
CA VAL A 237 -3.37 -9.65 -11.10
C VAL A 237 -3.43 -8.22 -11.62
N PHE A 238 -4.19 -7.99 -12.70
CA PHE A 238 -4.35 -6.65 -13.25
C PHE A 238 -4.91 -5.68 -12.21
N THR A 239 -6.07 -5.97 -11.60
CA THR A 239 -6.72 -5.06 -10.66
C THR A 239 -5.82 -4.72 -9.47
N GLY A 240 -5.12 -5.68 -8.87
CA GLY A 240 -4.21 -5.37 -7.76
C GLY A 240 -2.91 -4.67 -8.14
N PHE A 241 -2.36 -4.94 -9.32
CA PHE A 241 -1.15 -4.29 -9.83
C PHE A 241 -1.32 -2.78 -10.08
N ARG A 242 -2.55 -2.32 -10.43
CA ARG A 242 -2.81 -0.94 -10.88
C ARG A 242 -2.30 0.12 -9.92
N LEU A 243 -2.62 0.01 -8.63
CA LEU A 243 -2.20 1.00 -7.63
C LEU A 243 -0.68 1.21 -7.62
N TYR A 244 0.09 0.12 -7.53
CA TYR A 244 1.54 0.19 -7.51
C TYR A 244 2.12 0.72 -8.82
N SER A 245 1.57 0.31 -9.97
CA SER A 245 2.01 0.84 -11.26
C SER A 245 1.78 2.33 -11.41
N ILE A 246 0.69 2.86 -10.85
CA ILE A 246 0.39 4.30 -10.87
C ILE A 246 1.37 5.04 -9.95
N LEU A 247 1.60 4.55 -8.73
CA LEU A 247 2.58 5.12 -7.80
C LEU A 247 3.99 5.16 -8.42
N GLN A 248 4.43 4.06 -9.03
CA GLN A 248 5.72 4.02 -9.73
C GLN A 248 5.81 5.05 -10.89
N ALA A 249 4.69 5.32 -11.56
CA ALA A 249 4.64 6.34 -12.62
C ALA A 249 4.83 7.76 -12.07
N PHE A 250 4.31 8.05 -10.87
CA PHE A 250 4.63 9.29 -10.16
C PHE A 250 6.12 9.37 -9.81
N ASP A 251 6.66 8.33 -9.16
CA ASP A 251 8.06 8.33 -8.69
C ASP A 251 9.07 8.46 -9.85
N SER A 252 8.75 7.83 -10.98
CA SER A 252 9.60 7.89 -12.18
C SER A 252 9.34 9.11 -13.06
N GLY A 253 8.28 9.91 -12.82
CA GLY A 253 7.92 11.05 -13.65
C GLY A 253 7.49 10.67 -15.08
N HIS A 254 6.83 9.52 -15.26
CA HIS A 254 6.37 9.03 -16.56
C HIS A 254 4.84 8.90 -16.63
N ASP A 255 4.29 8.99 -17.85
CA ASP A 255 2.87 8.66 -18.05
C ASP A 255 2.62 7.18 -17.82
N THR A 256 1.47 6.86 -17.23
CA THR A 256 0.98 5.48 -17.15
C THR A 256 0.04 5.15 -18.30
N PHE A 257 0.23 3.97 -18.89
CA PHE A 257 -0.67 3.40 -19.88
C PHE A 257 -2.06 3.10 -19.31
N LEU A 258 -2.17 2.94 -17.98
CA LEU A 258 -3.41 2.64 -17.27
C LEU A 258 -4.44 3.78 -17.33
N ALA A 259 -4.02 4.98 -17.73
CA ALA A 259 -4.90 6.13 -17.94
C ALA A 259 -5.68 6.08 -19.27
N LYS A 260 -5.28 5.20 -20.20
CA LYS A 260 -5.91 5.13 -21.52
C LYS A 260 -7.27 4.43 -21.45
N PRO A 261 -8.27 4.84 -22.25
CA PRO A 261 -9.62 4.25 -22.23
C PRO A 261 -9.63 2.73 -22.41
N GLU A 262 -8.77 2.21 -23.30
CA GLU A 262 -8.64 0.76 -23.52
C GLU A 262 -8.26 -0.02 -22.24
N TRP A 263 -7.57 0.61 -21.28
CA TRP A 263 -7.17 0.00 -20.00
C TRP A 263 -8.14 0.29 -18.86
N THR A 264 -8.97 1.33 -18.98
CA THR A 264 -10.04 1.61 -18.02
C THR A 264 -11.32 0.85 -18.37
N ASP A 265 -11.54 0.48 -19.62
CA ASP A 265 -12.85 -0.03 -20.06
C ASP A 265 -12.82 -1.53 -20.34
N ILE A 266 -11.88 -2.00 -21.18
CA ILE A 266 -11.86 -3.39 -21.65
C ILE A 266 -11.67 -4.40 -20.51
N PRO A 267 -10.72 -4.24 -19.56
CA PRO A 267 -10.55 -5.19 -18.45
C PRO A 267 -11.78 -5.32 -17.55
N PHE A 268 -12.68 -4.33 -17.56
CA PHE A 268 -13.90 -4.29 -16.73
C PHE A 268 -15.17 -4.57 -17.55
N SER A 269 -15.02 -5.18 -18.73
CA SER A 269 -16.16 -5.53 -19.60
C SER A 269 -16.97 -6.73 -19.09
N VAL A 270 -16.34 -7.63 -18.33
CA VAL A 270 -17.00 -8.79 -17.71
C VAL A 270 -17.32 -8.52 -16.24
N HIS A 271 -16.35 -8.00 -15.49
CA HIS A 271 -16.49 -7.66 -14.07
C HIS A 271 -16.67 -6.15 -13.90
N PRO A 272 -17.76 -5.69 -13.25
CA PRO A 272 -17.95 -4.26 -13.00
C PRO A 272 -16.87 -3.71 -12.08
N LYS A 273 -16.50 -2.45 -12.29
CA LYS A 273 -15.53 -1.75 -11.43
C LYS A 273 -16.02 -1.67 -9.99
N ARG A 274 -15.11 -1.90 -9.04
CA ARG A 274 -15.33 -1.51 -7.64
C ARG A 274 -15.04 -0.02 -7.50
N LYS A 275 -15.46 0.57 -6.37
CA LYS A 275 -15.17 1.98 -6.05
C LYS A 275 -13.67 2.30 -6.07
N LEU A 276 -12.84 1.36 -5.62
CA LEU A 276 -11.39 1.51 -5.70
C LEU A 276 -10.89 1.51 -7.15
N ASP A 277 -11.43 0.67 -8.02
CA ASP A 277 -11.03 0.63 -9.43
C ASP A 277 -11.38 1.93 -10.17
N GLU A 278 -12.54 2.52 -9.88
CA GLU A 278 -12.94 3.86 -10.35
C GLU A 278 -11.99 4.95 -9.84
N LEU A 279 -11.65 4.90 -8.55
CA LEU A 279 -10.73 5.86 -7.94
C LEU A 279 -9.33 5.78 -8.59
N LEU A 280 -8.85 4.57 -8.88
CA LEU A 280 -7.58 4.34 -9.56
C LEU A 280 -7.59 4.82 -11.02
N ASP A 281 -8.73 4.78 -11.72
CA ASP A 281 -8.83 5.39 -13.06
C ASP A 281 -8.57 6.90 -12.99
N ILE A 282 -9.10 7.57 -11.97
CA ILE A 282 -8.86 9.00 -11.74
C ILE A 282 -7.38 9.21 -11.37
N PHE A 283 -6.84 8.36 -10.49
CA PHE A 283 -5.46 8.48 -10.03
C PHE A 283 -4.45 8.34 -11.17
N ALA A 284 -4.72 7.46 -12.13
CA ALA A 284 -3.88 7.22 -13.29
C ALA A 284 -3.68 8.47 -14.18
N LEU A 285 -4.53 9.49 -14.07
CA LEU A 285 -4.37 10.77 -14.78
C LEU A 285 -3.27 11.66 -14.17
N GLY A 286 -2.96 11.48 -12.89
CA GLY A 286 -2.06 12.34 -12.13
C GLY A 286 -0.59 12.32 -12.57
N PRO A 287 0.03 11.17 -12.93
CA PRO A 287 1.44 11.12 -13.36
C PRO A 287 1.74 12.05 -14.54
N GLN A 288 0.81 12.18 -15.49
CA GLN A 288 0.97 13.09 -16.64
C GLN A 288 1.09 14.56 -16.19
N VAL A 289 0.21 14.97 -15.27
CA VAL A 289 0.20 16.33 -14.72
C VAL A 289 1.47 16.59 -13.92
N SER A 290 1.88 15.64 -13.08
CA SER A 290 3.11 15.71 -12.29
C SER A 290 4.33 15.91 -13.20
N ARG A 291 4.46 15.10 -14.27
CA ARG A 291 5.54 15.25 -15.25
C ARG A 291 5.51 16.61 -15.95
N MET A 292 4.34 17.08 -16.39
CA MET A 292 4.21 18.41 -17.02
C MET A 292 4.77 19.48 -16.09
N GLY A 293 4.38 19.46 -14.80
CA GLY A 293 4.89 20.38 -13.77
C GLY A 293 6.42 20.33 -13.64
N SER A 294 7.01 19.14 -13.56
CA SER A 294 8.46 18.98 -13.46
C SER A 294 9.22 19.49 -14.69
N THR A 295 8.60 19.47 -15.88
CA THR A 295 9.24 19.93 -17.12
C THR A 295 9.12 21.44 -17.38
N LEU A 296 8.16 22.14 -16.74
CA LEU A 296 7.88 23.56 -17.01
C LEU A 296 9.12 24.45 -16.89
N SER A 297 9.99 24.20 -15.91
CA SER A 297 11.21 24.97 -15.67
C SER A 297 12.29 24.78 -16.75
N THR A 298 12.18 23.74 -17.58
CA THR A 298 13.14 23.39 -18.64
C THR A 298 12.65 23.71 -20.04
N LEU A 299 11.39 24.13 -20.18
CA LEU A 299 10.79 24.40 -21.48
C LEU A 299 11.25 25.74 -22.07
N PRO A 300 11.31 25.85 -23.40
CA PRO A 300 11.45 27.14 -24.10
C PRO A 300 10.32 28.11 -23.71
N PRO A 301 10.58 29.43 -23.60
CA PRO A 301 9.58 30.41 -23.14
C PRO A 301 8.25 30.40 -23.91
N ASP A 302 8.29 30.11 -25.22
CA ASP A 302 7.13 30.00 -26.09
C ASP A 302 6.24 28.77 -25.78
N GLN A 303 6.80 27.75 -25.11
CA GLN A 303 6.09 26.51 -24.76
C GLN A 303 5.61 26.46 -23.31
N VAL A 304 6.16 27.30 -22.42
CA VAL A 304 5.78 27.35 -21.00
C VAL A 304 4.30 27.63 -20.83
N VAL A 305 3.80 28.72 -21.45
CA VAL A 305 2.41 29.16 -21.28
C VAL A 305 1.41 28.12 -21.82
N PRO A 306 1.54 27.61 -23.06
CA PRO A 306 0.65 26.55 -23.56
C PRO A 306 0.66 25.28 -22.69
N THR A 307 1.84 24.87 -22.20
CA THR A 307 1.97 23.68 -21.36
C THR A 307 1.33 23.88 -19.99
N ALA A 308 1.50 25.07 -19.40
CA ALA A 308 0.86 25.43 -18.13
C ALA A 308 -0.67 25.45 -18.25
N PHE A 309 -1.23 26.04 -19.31
CA PHE A 309 -2.68 25.98 -19.56
C PHE A 309 -3.18 24.55 -19.70
N SER A 310 -2.51 23.72 -20.51
CA SER A 310 -2.87 22.31 -20.65
C SER A 310 -2.77 21.53 -19.33
N MET A 311 -1.82 21.87 -18.46
CA MET A 311 -1.67 21.28 -17.13
C MET A 311 -2.84 21.66 -16.23
N VAL A 312 -3.23 22.95 -16.22
CA VAL A 312 -4.39 23.46 -15.46
C VAL A 312 -5.68 22.76 -15.90
N ASP A 313 -5.92 22.62 -17.22
CA ASP A 313 -7.10 21.93 -17.72
C ASP A 313 -7.19 20.48 -17.23
N LYS A 314 -6.06 19.77 -17.21
CA LYS A 314 -5.98 18.39 -16.70
C LYS A 314 -6.18 18.31 -15.19
N LEU A 315 -5.62 19.26 -14.43
CA LEU A 315 -5.85 19.36 -12.99
C LEU A 315 -7.32 19.60 -12.67
N LEU A 316 -7.97 20.53 -13.37
CA LEU A 316 -9.39 20.83 -13.21
C LEU A 316 -10.25 19.60 -13.55
N LEU A 317 -9.89 18.84 -14.58
CA LEU A 317 -10.55 17.57 -14.92
C LEU A 317 -10.44 16.56 -13.77
N ILE A 318 -9.24 16.37 -13.20
CA ILE A 318 -9.03 15.45 -12.07
C ILE A 318 -9.84 15.90 -10.84
N ILE A 319 -9.82 17.20 -10.52
CA ILE A 319 -10.58 17.77 -9.40
C ILE A 319 -12.08 17.50 -9.59
N LYS A 320 -12.62 17.80 -10.78
CA LYS A 320 -14.01 17.54 -11.12
C LYS A 320 -14.36 16.06 -10.96
N LYS A 321 -13.54 15.16 -11.50
CA LYS A 321 -13.76 13.70 -11.38
C LYS A 321 -13.74 13.23 -9.93
N LEU A 322 -12.84 13.74 -9.10
CA LEU A 322 -12.78 13.42 -7.67
C LEU A 322 -14.03 13.93 -6.92
N GLN A 323 -14.51 15.14 -7.22
CA GLN A 323 -15.73 15.68 -6.62
C GLN A 323 -16.96 14.85 -7.01
N GLU A 324 -17.09 14.51 -8.29
CA GLU A 324 -18.17 13.63 -8.78
C GLU A 324 -18.09 12.23 -8.14
N PHE A 325 -16.87 11.72 -7.92
CA PHE A 325 -16.65 10.46 -7.24
C PHE A 325 -17.09 10.52 -5.77
N GLU A 326 -16.70 11.56 -5.03
CA GLU A 326 -17.11 11.78 -3.64
C GLU A 326 -18.63 11.87 -3.51
N GLN A 327 -19.29 12.64 -4.37
CA GLN A 327 -20.77 12.74 -4.39
C GLN A 327 -21.47 11.41 -4.68
N ARG A 328 -20.88 10.55 -5.53
CA ARG A 328 -21.41 9.19 -5.76
C ARG A 328 -21.19 8.31 -4.53
N LEU A 329 -20.02 8.42 -3.91
CA LEU A 329 -19.64 7.64 -2.74
C LEU A 329 -20.58 7.95 -1.56
N GLU A 330 -20.88 9.22 -1.29
CA GLU A 330 -21.81 9.64 -0.25
C GLU A 330 -23.26 9.22 -0.54
N ARG A 331 -23.70 9.35 -1.80
CA ARG A 331 -25.06 8.99 -2.22
C ARG A 331 -25.34 7.49 -2.10
N ASP A 332 -24.37 6.67 -2.46
CA ASP A 332 -24.51 5.21 -2.47
C ASP A 332 -24.36 4.61 -1.05
N SER A 333 -23.97 5.42 -0.06
CA SER A 333 -23.72 4.98 1.30
C SER A 333 -24.91 5.25 2.22
N GLU A 334 -25.55 4.19 2.71
CA GLU A 334 -26.62 4.30 3.72
C GLU A 334 -26.08 4.64 5.13
N VAL A 335 -24.79 4.40 5.36
CA VAL A 335 -24.10 4.56 6.65
C VAL A 335 -22.82 5.38 6.44
N PRO A 336 -22.38 6.20 7.42
CA PRO A 336 -21.11 6.89 7.33
C PRO A 336 -19.94 5.94 7.05
N LEU A 337 -19.18 6.20 5.99
CA LEU A 337 -18.04 5.37 5.58
C LEU A 337 -16.87 5.41 6.56
N TYR A 338 -16.82 6.45 7.38
CA TYR A 338 -15.89 6.55 8.49
C TYR A 338 -16.54 7.29 9.65
N GLN A 339 -16.03 7.04 10.86
CA GLN A 339 -16.36 7.79 12.06
C GLN A 339 -15.10 8.44 12.60
N GLU A 340 -15.14 9.74 12.81
CA GLU A 340 -14.08 10.45 13.53
C GLU A 340 -14.30 10.24 15.03
N ARG A 341 -13.29 9.70 15.71
CA ARG A 341 -13.28 9.53 17.17
C ARG A 341 -12.08 10.24 17.77
N SER A 342 -12.31 10.91 18.88
CA SER A 342 -11.25 11.41 19.74
C SER A 342 -11.07 10.43 20.89
N LEU A 343 -9.87 9.86 21.06
CA LEU A 343 -9.56 9.08 22.26
C LEU A 343 -9.16 10.03 23.39
N PRO A 344 -9.90 10.06 24.51
CA PRO A 344 -9.50 10.86 25.66
C PRO A 344 -8.20 10.31 26.27
N LEU A 345 -7.37 11.21 26.80
CA LEU A 345 -6.06 10.91 27.41
C LEU A 345 -6.08 9.79 28.45
N ASN A 346 -7.23 9.59 29.11
CA ASN A 346 -7.35 8.67 30.24
C ASN A 346 -8.74 8.01 30.25
N PRO A 347 -8.85 6.68 30.02
CA PRO A 347 -10.13 5.96 30.01
C PRO A 347 -10.94 6.08 31.31
N HIS A 348 -10.26 6.42 32.42
CA HIS A 348 -10.85 6.56 33.75
C HIS A 348 -11.33 7.98 34.11
N HIS A 349 -11.01 9.00 33.31
CA HIS A 349 -11.50 10.37 33.47
C HIS A 349 -12.57 10.76 32.43
N ALA A 350 -13.19 9.77 31.79
CA ALA A 350 -14.29 9.99 30.86
C ALA A 350 -15.56 10.56 31.53
N SER A 351 -15.59 10.68 32.86
CA SER A 351 -16.59 11.47 33.56
C SER A 351 -16.02 12.82 33.99
N GLU A 352 -16.69 13.86 33.49
CA GLU A 352 -16.81 15.22 34.04
C GLU A 352 -16.15 16.33 33.21
N GLN A 353 -17.04 16.96 32.43
CA GLN A 353 -16.97 18.26 31.76
C GLN A 353 -16.44 18.30 30.30
N PRO A 354 -17.22 18.86 29.35
CA PRO A 354 -16.89 18.85 27.90
C PRO A 354 -15.72 19.72 27.46
N GLY A 355 -15.03 20.42 28.39
CA GLY A 355 -14.12 21.52 28.08
C GLY A 355 -12.62 21.19 28.13
N ASP A 356 -12.21 20.17 28.89
CA ASP A 356 -10.81 19.99 29.31
C ASP A 356 -10.17 18.69 28.79
N ALA A 357 -10.74 18.07 27.76
CA ALA A 357 -10.12 16.90 27.14
C ALA A 357 -8.89 17.32 26.32
N GLU A 358 -7.70 17.27 26.91
CA GLU A 358 -6.46 17.25 26.13
C GLU A 358 -6.47 15.99 25.23
N PHE A 359 -6.16 16.15 23.95
CA PHE A 359 -6.08 15.06 22.98
C PHE A 359 -4.62 14.93 22.50
N ILE A 360 -3.99 13.77 22.73
CA ILE A 360 -2.59 13.55 22.34
C ILE A 360 -2.46 13.26 20.84
N PHE A 361 -3.49 12.68 20.23
CA PHE A 361 -3.43 12.16 18.87
C PHE A 361 -4.33 12.93 17.91
N PRO A 362 -3.94 13.10 16.64
CA PRO A 362 -4.85 13.56 15.59
C PRO A 362 -6.12 12.70 15.54
N PRO A 363 -7.22 13.19 14.95
CA PRO A 363 -8.49 12.47 14.89
C PRO A 363 -8.31 11.03 14.42
N ILE A 364 -8.87 10.08 15.16
CA ILE A 364 -8.79 8.66 14.82
C ILE A 364 -9.97 8.34 13.92
N PHE A 365 -9.67 7.97 12.68
CA PHE A 365 -10.67 7.54 11.73
C PHE A 365 -10.95 6.05 11.92
N TRP A 366 -12.21 5.73 12.21
CA TRP A 366 -12.69 4.37 12.31
C TRP A 366 -13.44 4.00 11.04
N PHE A 367 -13.11 2.86 10.44
CA PHE A 367 -13.71 2.36 9.20
C PHE A 367 -14.41 1.03 9.46
N ALA A 368 -15.45 0.72 8.67
CA ALA A 368 -16.16 -0.54 8.79
C ALA A 368 -15.28 -1.76 8.42
N ASP A 369 -14.41 -1.58 7.43
CA ASP A 369 -13.52 -2.61 6.91
C ASP A 369 -12.25 -1.99 6.30
N LEU A 370 -11.29 -2.86 5.96
CA LEU A 370 -9.99 -2.45 5.43
C LEU A 370 -10.07 -1.89 4.00
N ASP A 371 -11.03 -2.33 3.20
CA ASP A 371 -11.20 -1.86 1.82
C ASP A 371 -11.72 -0.42 1.81
N THR A 372 -12.67 -0.11 2.68
CA THR A 372 -13.18 1.24 2.92
C THR A 372 -12.08 2.15 3.44
N ALA A 373 -11.26 1.67 4.39
CA ALA A 373 -10.11 2.40 4.90
C ALA A 373 -9.10 2.74 3.79
N LEU A 374 -8.74 1.75 2.96
CA LEU A 374 -7.84 1.93 1.83
C LEU A 374 -8.40 2.93 0.81
N LEU A 375 -9.68 2.76 0.44
CA LEU A 375 -10.37 3.63 -0.50
C LEU A 375 -10.34 5.09 -0.05
N LEU A 376 -10.74 5.36 1.18
CA LEU A 376 -10.82 6.71 1.72
C LEU A 376 -9.42 7.32 1.92
N THR A 377 -8.46 6.54 2.39
CA THR A 377 -7.08 7.02 2.57
C THR A 377 -6.47 7.42 1.23
N LEU A 378 -6.66 6.61 0.18
CA LEU A 378 -6.20 6.95 -1.17
C LEU A 378 -6.94 8.17 -1.74
N PHE A 379 -8.26 8.23 -1.55
CA PHE A 379 -9.07 9.36 -1.99
C PHE A 379 -8.61 10.68 -1.33
N TRP A 380 -8.35 10.65 -0.02
CA TRP A 380 -7.84 11.80 0.71
C TRP A 380 -6.41 12.14 0.31
N ALA A 381 -5.53 11.16 0.10
CA ALA A 381 -4.16 11.40 -0.37
C ALA A 381 -4.15 12.10 -1.73
N MET A 382 -4.99 11.64 -2.67
CA MET A 382 -5.18 12.31 -3.96
C MET A 382 -5.76 13.71 -3.84
N SER A 383 -6.71 13.90 -2.93
CA SER A 383 -7.29 15.20 -2.67
C SER A 383 -6.32 16.15 -1.96
N ALA A 384 -5.34 15.64 -1.22
CA ALA A 384 -4.32 16.44 -0.53
C ALA A 384 -3.11 16.77 -1.41
N MET A 385 -2.82 15.95 -2.43
CA MET A 385 -1.89 16.34 -3.52
C MET A 385 -2.30 17.65 -4.22
N ARG A 386 -3.49 18.19 -3.92
CA ARG A 386 -3.94 19.54 -4.28
C ARG A 386 -3.14 20.68 -3.61
N LEU A 387 -2.21 20.45 -2.67
CA LEU A 387 -1.65 21.51 -1.82
C LEU A 387 -0.14 21.46 -1.49
N GLN A 388 0.70 20.77 -2.25
CA GLN A 388 2.16 20.95 -2.11
C GLN A 388 2.71 21.96 -3.12
N ASP A 389 2.21 23.20 -3.02
CA ASP A 389 3.01 24.36 -3.42
C ASP A 389 4.00 24.60 -2.26
N ARG A 390 5.25 24.18 -2.40
CA ARG A 390 6.31 24.78 -1.59
C ARG A 390 6.49 26.19 -2.12
N PRO A 391 6.31 27.27 -1.33
CA PRO A 391 6.79 28.56 -1.75
C PRO A 391 8.30 28.42 -1.98
N ALA A 392 8.73 28.67 -3.22
CA ALA A 392 10.12 28.92 -3.50
C ALA A 392 10.53 30.13 -2.66
N ASP A 393 11.40 29.92 -1.68
CA ASP A 393 12.09 30.98 -0.96
C ASP A 393 12.92 31.79 -1.96
N HIS A 394 12.28 32.76 -2.63
CA HIS A 394 12.98 33.82 -3.32
C HIS A 394 13.57 34.74 -2.26
N ILE A 395 14.85 34.51 -1.95
CA ILE A 395 15.71 35.50 -1.30
C ILE A 395 15.79 36.70 -2.25
N SER A 396 14.92 37.68 -2.01
CA SER A 396 15.12 39.06 -2.43
C SER A 396 16.22 39.66 -1.55
N SER A 397 17.47 39.57 -1.98
CA SER A 397 18.52 40.49 -1.52
C SER A 397 18.66 41.62 -2.53
N ALA A 398 17.96 42.73 -2.27
CA ALA A 398 18.29 44.04 -2.78
C ALA A 398 18.19 45.02 -1.60
N ALA A 399 19.34 45.27 -0.98
CA ALA A 399 19.70 46.49 -0.28
C ALA A 399 21.21 46.66 -0.45
#